data_AF-A0A5C6LMI5-F1
#
_entry.id   AF-A0A5C6LMI5-F1
#
_cell.length_a   1.000
_cell.length_b   1.000
_cell.length_c   1.000
_cell.angle_alpha   90.00
_cell.angle_beta   90.00
_cell.angle_gamma   90.00
#
_symmetry.space_group_name_H-M   'P 1'
#
loop_
_entity.id
_entity.type
_entity.pdbx_description
1 polymer ?
#
loop_
_entity_poly.entity_id
_entity_poly.type
_entity_poly.pdbx_seq_one_letter_code
_entity_poly.pdbx_strand_id
1 'polypeptide(L)'
;MVSATNAGAFTAGTGNTATADINDDDNTPANKIISIAAANNGAEPATNGTFTISLPAGVTVNEDVTVNFTVAGTAMLVRTTQQLVCYPHPCGSEQRHTDCSDTG
;
A
#
# COMPACT_ATOMS: atom_id res chain seq x y z
N MET A 1 -48.80 -53.40 -26.90
CA MET A 1 -47.41 -53.64 -26.48
C MET A 1 -46.54 -52.87 -27.46
N VAL A 2 -45.90 -51.77 -27.04
CA VAL A 2 -45.08 -50.95 -27.95
C VAL A 2 -43.68 -51.54 -27.94
N SER A 3 -43.22 -52.05 -29.09
CA SER A 3 -41.85 -52.55 -29.25
C SER A 3 -40.87 -51.38 -29.17
N ALA A 4 -39.86 -51.49 -28.32
CA ALA A 4 -38.78 -50.51 -28.26
C ALA A 4 -37.91 -50.64 -29.53
N THR A 5 -37.68 -49.52 -30.22
CA THR A 5 -36.73 -49.44 -31.33
C THR A 5 -35.32 -49.68 -30.80
N ASN A 6 -34.63 -50.65 -31.38
CA ASN A 6 -33.24 -50.95 -31.08
C ASN A 6 -32.38 -49.70 -31.36
N ALA A 7 -31.68 -49.16 -30.36
CA ALA A 7 -30.91 -47.91 -30.48
C ALA A 7 -29.63 -47.99 -31.34
N GLY A 8 -29.51 -49.00 -32.21
CA GLY A 8 -28.29 -49.28 -32.98
C GLY A 8 -27.14 -49.78 -32.11
N ALA A 9 -26.01 -50.10 -32.74
CA ALA A 9 -24.78 -50.49 -32.06
C ALA A 9 -23.87 -49.25 -31.90
N PHE A 10 -23.41 -48.99 -30.68
CA PHE A 10 -22.39 -47.97 -30.43
C PHE A 10 -21.01 -48.64 -30.41
N THR A 11 -20.21 -48.40 -31.46
CA THR A 11 -18.82 -48.83 -31.49
C THR A 11 -17.96 -47.75 -30.82
N ALA A 12 -17.33 -48.08 -29.70
CA ALA A 12 -16.31 -47.19 -29.12
C ALA A 12 -15.14 -47.05 -30.10
N GLY A 13 -14.78 -45.81 -30.45
CA GLY A 13 -13.62 -45.53 -31.28
C GLY A 13 -12.31 -45.93 -30.59
N THR A 14 -11.27 -46.21 -31.38
CA THR A 14 -9.92 -46.50 -30.89
C THR A 14 -9.42 -45.37 -29.99
N GLY A 15 -8.85 -45.68 -28.83
CA GLY A 15 -8.46 -44.69 -27.81
C GLY A 15 -7.70 -43.49 -28.38
N ASN A 16 -8.39 -42.35 -28.46
CA ASN A 16 -7.79 -41.07 -28.79
C ASN A 16 -7.29 -40.43 -27.50
N THR A 17 -5.98 -40.19 -27.40
CA THR A 17 -5.39 -39.38 -26.33
C THR A 17 -5.58 -37.91 -26.66
N ALA A 18 -6.38 -37.21 -25.85
CA ALA A 18 -6.41 -35.75 -25.82
C ALA A 18 -5.59 -35.26 -24.63
N THR A 19 -4.66 -34.36 -24.87
CA THR A 19 -3.88 -33.68 -23.81
C THR A 19 -4.44 -32.28 -23.61
N ALA A 20 -4.73 -31.92 -22.36
CA ALA A 20 -4.98 -30.56 -21.95
C ALA A 20 -3.80 -30.10 -21.10
N ASP A 21 -3.16 -29.01 -21.51
CA ASP A 21 -2.16 -28.34 -20.68
C ASP A 21 -2.89 -27.28 -19.83
N ILE A 22 -2.54 -27.23 -18.55
CA ILE A 22 -3.00 -26.19 -17.62
C ILE A 22 -1.75 -25.48 -17.16
N ASN A 23 -1.45 -24.37 -17.82
CA ASN A 23 -0.32 -23.54 -17.46
C ASN A 23 -0.73 -22.64 -16.29
N ASP A 24 -0.05 -22.79 -15.16
CA ASP A 24 -0.10 -21.85 -14.03
C ASP A 24 0.75 -20.61 -14.38
N ASP A 25 0.10 -19.48 -14.61
CA ASP A 25 0.72 -18.20 -14.95
C ASP A 25 0.59 -17.15 -13.83
N ASP A 26 -0.06 -17.48 -12.71
CA ASP A 26 -0.23 -16.57 -11.59
C ASP A 26 0.99 -16.61 -10.64
N ASN A 27 1.64 -17.76 -10.51
CA ASN A 27 2.68 -18.02 -9.53
C ASN A 27 4.10 -17.72 -10.04
N THR A 28 4.26 -16.74 -10.93
CA THR A 28 5.56 -16.39 -11.49
C THR A 28 6.36 -15.45 -10.56
N PRO A 29 7.70 -15.50 -10.56
CA PRO A 29 8.51 -14.57 -9.77
C PRO A 29 8.25 -13.10 -10.11
N ALA A 30 7.91 -12.81 -11.37
CA ALA A 30 7.61 -11.45 -11.83
C ALA A 30 6.32 -10.89 -11.19
N ASN A 31 5.29 -11.73 -11.02
CA ASN A 31 4.01 -11.31 -10.42
C ASN A 31 4.13 -11.00 -8.91
N LYS A 32 5.21 -11.46 -8.27
CA LYS A 32 5.43 -11.33 -6.81
C LYS A 32 6.26 -10.12 -6.42
N ILE A 33 6.65 -9.28 -7.37
CA ILE A 33 7.43 -8.08 -7.09
C ILE A 33 6.48 -6.95 -6.69
N ILE A 34 6.54 -6.52 -5.43
CA ILE A 34 5.86 -5.30 -4.97
C ILE A 34 6.79 -4.11 -5.16
N SER A 35 6.27 -3.04 -5.75
CA SER A 35 7.02 -1.80 -5.96
C SER A 35 6.61 -0.74 -4.94
N ILE A 36 7.59 0.06 -4.50
CA ILE A 36 7.38 1.23 -3.65
C ILE A 36 8.06 2.42 -4.32
N ALA A 37 7.29 3.49 -4.56
CA ALA A 37 7.78 4.71 -5.18
C ALA A 37 7.44 5.92 -4.31
N ALA A 38 8.36 6.90 -4.25
CA ALA A 38 8.05 8.20 -3.65
C ALA A 38 7.07 8.95 -4.55
N ALA A 39 5.95 9.40 -3.98
CA ALA A 39 4.96 10.22 -4.67
C ALA A 39 5.25 11.71 -4.46
N ASN A 40 5.68 12.10 -3.25
CA ASN A 40 6.18 13.44 -2.98
C ASN A 40 7.12 13.47 -1.77
N ASN A 41 7.96 14.50 -1.74
CA ASN A 41 8.80 14.80 -0.59
C ASN A 41 7.98 15.51 0.48
N GLY A 42 8.25 15.17 1.75
CA GLY A 42 7.79 15.96 2.88
C GLY A 42 8.65 17.21 3.04
N ALA A 43 8.03 18.28 3.52
CA ALA A 43 8.70 19.53 3.86
C ALA A 43 8.04 20.14 5.10
N GLU A 44 8.86 20.52 6.06
CA GLU A 44 8.37 21.16 7.28
C GLU A 44 7.93 22.61 7.01
N PRO A 45 6.87 23.09 7.70
CA PRO A 45 6.11 22.40 8.75
C PRO A 45 4.87 21.62 8.26
N ALA A 46 4.47 21.76 6.99
CA ALA A 46 3.09 21.45 6.57
C ALA A 46 2.94 20.47 5.40
N THR A 47 4.04 20.02 4.77
CA THR A 47 3.98 19.08 3.65
C THR A 47 4.33 17.68 4.12
N ASN A 48 3.37 16.77 4.08
CA ASN A 48 3.61 15.36 4.35
C ASN A 48 4.31 14.70 3.16
N GLY A 49 5.24 13.78 3.42
CA GLY A 49 5.77 12.88 2.39
C GLY A 49 4.83 11.71 2.14
N THR A 50 4.73 11.27 0.89
CA THR A 50 3.81 10.20 0.46
C THR A 50 4.58 9.20 -0.39
N PHE A 51 4.22 7.92 -0.25
CA PHE A 51 4.71 6.83 -1.07
C PHE A 51 3.53 6.05 -1.65
N THR A 52 3.72 5.48 -2.84
CA THR A 52 2.76 4.59 -3.48
C THR A 52 3.32 3.18 -3.47
N ILE A 53 2.46 2.21 -3.11
CA ILE A 53 2.77 0.78 -3.10
C ILE A 53 1.90 0.14 -4.17
N SER A 54 2.51 -0.58 -5.12
CA SER A 54 1.81 -1.13 -6.29
C SER A 54 2.23 -2.56 -6.61
N LEU A 55 1.25 -3.35 -7.05
CA LEU A 55 1.48 -4.59 -7.77
C LEU A 55 2.09 -4.31 -9.16
N PRO A 56 2.72 -5.32 -9.80
CA PRO A 56 3.16 -5.18 -11.19
C PRO A 56 2.00 -4.82 -12.11
N ALA A 57 2.29 -4.08 -13.19
CA ALA A 57 1.27 -3.68 -14.15
C ALA A 57 0.59 -4.90 -14.77
N GLY A 58 -0.75 -4.90 -14.77
CA GLY A 58 -1.55 -6.02 -15.29
C GLY A 58 -1.71 -7.21 -14.35
N VAL A 59 -1.11 -7.17 -13.15
CA VAL A 59 -1.29 -8.21 -12.13
C VAL A 59 -2.43 -7.82 -11.19
N THR A 60 -3.38 -8.73 -11.04
CA THR A 60 -4.45 -8.67 -10.03
C THR A 60 -4.33 -9.86 -9.10
N VAL A 61 -4.76 -9.69 -7.86
CA VAL A 61 -4.73 -10.73 -6.83
C VAL A 61 -6.17 -11.09 -6.44
N ASN A 62 -6.42 -12.39 -6.29
CA ASN A 62 -7.71 -12.92 -5.84
C ASN A 62 -7.77 -13.14 -4.32
N GLU A 63 -6.61 -13.03 -3.67
CA GLU A 63 -6.41 -13.22 -2.24
C GLU A 63 -5.82 -11.96 -1.61
N ASP A 64 -5.92 -11.87 -0.28
CA ASP A 64 -5.42 -10.73 0.48
C ASP A 64 -3.88 -10.61 0.40
N VAL A 65 -3.40 -9.39 0.12
CA VAL A 65 -1.97 -9.07 0.11
C VAL A 65 -1.60 -8.30 1.37
N THR A 66 -0.77 -8.91 2.22
CA THR A 66 -0.23 -8.25 3.42
C THR A 66 1.11 -7.61 3.12
N VAL A 67 1.20 -6.28 3.24
CA VAL A 67 2.45 -5.53 3.11
C VAL A 67 2.91 -5.08 4.49
N ASN A 68 3.98 -5.69 5.00
CA ASN A 68 4.60 -5.28 6.25
C ASN A 68 5.68 -4.24 5.96
N PHE A 69 5.53 -3.03 6.48
CA PHE A 69 6.50 -1.95 6.32
C PHE A 69 6.77 -1.23 7.63
N THR A 70 8.01 -0.77 7.81
CA THR A 70 8.44 0.05 8.94
C THR A 70 8.97 1.36 8.39
N VAL A 71 8.45 2.48 8.88
CA VAL A 71 8.97 3.81 8.55
C VAL A 71 9.96 4.21 9.64
N ALA A 72 11.20 4.46 9.26
CA ALA A 72 12.25 4.98 10.13
C ALA A 72 12.70 6.36 9.62
N GLY A 73 13.10 7.24 10.53
CA GLY A 73 13.58 8.58 10.19
C GLY A 73 13.51 9.54 11.38
N THR A 74 14.21 10.66 11.29
CA THR A 74 14.25 11.71 12.33
C THR A 74 13.36 12.90 12.02
N ALA A 75 12.59 12.87 10.93
CA ALA A 75 11.68 13.95 10.55
C ALA A 75 10.61 14.13 11.63
N MET A 76 10.56 15.32 12.25
CA MET A 76 9.62 15.66 13.30
C MET A 76 8.77 16.82 12.80
N LEU A 77 7.44 16.69 12.83
CA LEU A 77 6.54 17.80 12.51
C LEU A 77 6.94 19.02 13.36
N VAL A 78 7.39 20.12 12.74
CA VAL A 78 7.67 21.37 13.47
C VAL A 78 6.38 21.83 14.12
N ARG A 79 6.32 21.70 15.46
CA ARG A 79 5.25 22.25 16.29
C ARG A 79 5.34 23.78 16.20
N THR A 80 4.41 24.43 15.49
CA THR A 80 4.26 25.89 15.49
C THR A 80 3.44 26.40 16.68
N THR A 81 3.48 25.70 17.81
CA THR A 81 2.89 26.19 19.07
C THR A 81 3.97 26.33 20.15
N GLN A 82 4.92 27.24 19.94
CA GLN A 82 5.21 28.17 21.03
C GLN A 82 4.10 29.23 21.02
N GLN A 83 2.92 28.84 21.49
CA GLN A 83 1.97 29.84 21.93
C GLN A 83 2.46 30.29 23.31
N LEU A 84 3.38 31.26 23.36
CA LEU A 84 3.43 32.14 24.51
C LEU A 84 2.10 32.89 24.52
N VAL A 85 1.12 32.34 25.22
CA VAL A 85 -0.07 33.09 25.61
C VAL A 85 0.38 34.06 26.71
N CYS A 86 0.75 35.28 26.32
CA CYS A 86 0.64 36.42 27.23
C CYS A 86 -0.72 37.08 26.98
N TYR A 87 -1.75 36.66 27.71
CA TYR A 87 -3.04 37.38 27.79
C TYR A 87 -3.87 36.93 29.00
N PRO A 88 -4.51 37.81 29.79
CA PRO A 88 -4.23 39.21 30.06
C PRO A 88 -3.74 39.38 31.51
N HIS A 89 -2.43 39.50 31.72
CA HIS A 89 -1.92 40.19 32.91
C HIS A 89 -1.45 41.57 32.46
N PRO A 90 -1.88 42.66 33.13
CA PRO A 90 -1.38 43.98 32.82
C PRO A 90 0.14 43.96 33.06
N CYS A 91 0.91 44.03 31.98
CA CYS A 91 2.35 44.14 32.06
C CYS A 91 2.69 45.47 32.72
N GLY A 92 3.05 45.41 34.00
CA GLY A 92 3.72 46.50 34.69
C GLY A 92 5.11 46.71 34.09
N SER A 93 5.22 47.80 33.34
CA SER A 93 6.38 48.59 32.91
C SER A 93 7.81 48.05 32.68
N GLU A 94 8.25 46.83 33.03
CA GLU A 94 9.66 46.50 32.73
C GLU A 94 9.90 44.98 32.61
N GLN A 95 9.67 44.42 31.42
CA GLN A 95 10.26 43.14 31.02
C GLN A 95 10.73 43.28 29.56
N ARG A 96 11.97 43.74 29.40
CA ARG A 96 12.70 43.60 28.16
C ARG A 96 12.90 42.12 27.87
N HIS A 97 12.54 41.71 26.65
CA HIS A 97 12.65 40.36 26.07
C HIS A 97 14.06 39.70 26.12
N THR A 98 15.07 40.36 26.69
CA THR A 98 16.46 39.88 26.76
C THR A 98 16.79 39.10 28.05
N ASP A 99 15.80 38.59 28.79
CA ASP A 99 15.97 37.78 30.00
C ASP A 99 15.71 36.26 29.77
N CYS A 100 15.69 35.81 28.52
CA CYS A 100 15.96 34.40 28.27
C CYS A 100 17.48 34.22 28.35
N SER A 101 17.96 33.74 29.50
CA SER A 101 19.35 33.43 29.78
C SER A 101 19.93 32.44 28.77
N ASP A 102 20.67 32.98 27.79
CA ASP A 102 21.71 32.25 27.08
C ASP A 102 22.99 32.32 27.93
N THR A 103 23.15 31.33 28.81
CA THR A 103 24.44 31.05 29.46
C THR A 103 24.72 29.55 29.37
N GLY A 104 25.51 29.17 28.36
CA GLY A 104 26.21 27.88 28.29
C GLY A 104 25.80 27.01 27.12
#